data_AF-A0AAW5SBA6-F1
#
_entry.id   AF-A0AAW5SBA6-F1
#
_cell.length_a   1.000
_cell.length_b   1.000
_cell.length_c   1.000
_cell.angle_alpha   90.00
_cell.angle_beta   90.00
_cell.angle_gamma   90.00
#
_symmetry.space_group_name_H-M   'P 1'
#
loop_
_entity.id
_entity.type
_entity.pdbx_description
1 polymer ?
#
loop_
_entity_poly.entity_id
_entity_poly.type
_entity_poly.pdbx_seq_one_letter_code
_entity_poly.pdbx_strand_id
1 'polypeptide(L)'
;MRQVDETLAEAQRLLGSSEPPAVTPRPTSSPQPVPPPQWQSGSATAATAVSAEISAQHGTFAALGDQTRTLVAEANTESMDAQRRLGGIRNEWETDKTALSAMPRTPDRDGAIIAAGQRRVLEAANVVQTAAERFDQAAGKVRRATAELPHPLAHVDPKPPPNPADADVRPYACYLGSKDNDPVKICGPTPALHTWYVDNGRFVQIEGDKVTPQAKVEISAGPGEIMETITNPAGKVGEVRVWLSGPPSPQDFEKWTEGGQRDVNFWWQNPDGSIGVDRRWRDGKVIYQGSIPPGPDWGP
;
A
#
# COMPACT_ATOMS: atom_id res chain seq x y z
N MET A 1 12.15 -38.75 23.79
CA MET A 1 10.67 -38.67 23.94
C MET A 1 10.23 -37.25 24.29
N ARG A 2 10.63 -36.69 25.45
CA ARG A 2 10.30 -35.31 25.84
C ARG A 2 10.53 -34.25 24.76
N GLN A 3 11.66 -34.30 24.05
CA GLN A 3 11.97 -33.36 22.97
C GLN A 3 10.98 -33.43 21.79
N VAL A 4 10.44 -34.62 21.48
CA VAL A 4 9.41 -34.77 20.44
C VAL A 4 8.10 -34.17 20.93
N ASP A 5 7.72 -34.42 22.18
CA ASP A 5 6.52 -33.83 22.80
C ASP A 5 6.58 -32.30 22.80
N GLU A 6 7.74 -31.73 23.15
CA GLU A 6 7.99 -30.27 23.14
C GLU A 6 7.89 -29.69 21.72
N THR A 7 8.47 -30.35 20.73
CA THR A 7 8.40 -29.91 19.32
C THR A 7 6.98 -29.97 18.78
N LEU A 8 6.21 -31.03 19.07
CA LEU A 8 4.81 -31.12 18.64
C LEU A 8 3.95 -30.05 19.34
N ALA A 9 4.20 -29.76 20.62
CA ALA A 9 3.54 -28.69 21.35
C ALA A 9 3.91 -27.29 20.82
N GLU A 10 5.14 -27.09 20.35
CA GLU A 10 5.56 -25.86 19.68
C GLU A 10 4.87 -25.69 18.33
N ALA A 11 4.84 -26.74 17.50
CA ALA A 11 4.13 -26.71 16.22
C ALA A 11 2.66 -26.32 16.38
N GLN A 12 1.99 -26.81 17.43
CA GLN A 12 0.61 -26.45 17.72
C GLN A 12 0.46 -25.00 18.22
N ARG A 13 1.44 -24.48 18.96
CA ARG A 13 1.47 -23.05 19.35
C ARG A 13 1.69 -22.13 18.15
N LEU A 14 2.52 -22.53 17.19
CA LEU A 14 2.77 -21.77 15.96
C LEU A 14 1.53 -21.61 15.07
N LEU A 15 0.63 -22.59 15.05
CA LEU A 15 -0.64 -22.49 14.30
C LEU A 15 -1.68 -21.55 14.96
N GLY A 16 -1.47 -21.13 16.20
CA GLY A 16 -2.38 -20.23 16.92
C GLY A 16 -3.67 -20.90 17.41
N SER A 17 -4.66 -20.09 17.77
CA SER A 17 -5.92 -20.53 18.39
C SER A 17 -6.86 -21.23 17.41
N SER A 18 -7.69 -22.14 17.92
CA SER A 18 -8.71 -22.87 17.15
C SER A 18 -9.98 -22.07 16.89
N GLU A 19 -10.10 -20.89 17.49
CA GLU A 19 -11.27 -20.04 17.35
C GLU A 19 -11.03 -19.05 16.19
N PRO A 20 -11.71 -19.23 15.05
CA PRO A 20 -11.55 -18.35 13.91
C PRO A 20 -12.08 -16.94 14.24
N PRO A 21 -11.44 -15.87 13.74
CA PRO A 21 -11.97 -14.52 13.86
C PRO A 21 -13.38 -14.43 13.24
N ALA A 22 -14.26 -13.68 13.91
CA ALA A 22 -15.61 -13.43 13.43
C ALA A 22 -15.58 -12.70 12.08
N VAL A 23 -16.33 -13.21 11.11
CA VAL A 23 -16.49 -12.57 9.79
C VAL A 23 -17.51 -11.44 9.92
N THR A 24 -17.08 -10.20 9.72
CA THR A 24 -17.96 -9.02 9.76
C THR A 24 -19.05 -9.12 8.70
N PRO A 25 -20.35 -9.00 9.04
CA PRO A 25 -21.43 -9.08 8.07
C PRO A 25 -21.40 -7.92 7.07
N ARG A 26 -21.97 -8.17 5.88
CA ARG A 26 -22.05 -7.17 4.79
C ARG A 26 -22.91 -5.97 5.23
N PRO A 27 -22.46 -4.72 5.03
CA PRO A 27 -23.31 -3.55 5.23
C PRO A 27 -24.51 -3.58 4.27
N THR A 28 -25.68 -3.14 4.73
CA THR A 28 -26.85 -2.93 3.87
C THR A 28 -26.65 -1.73 2.95
N SER A 29 -26.93 -1.88 1.65
CA SER A 29 -26.87 -0.79 0.67
C SER A 29 -27.89 0.30 0.98
N SER A 30 -27.47 1.57 0.99
CA SER A 30 -28.38 2.72 1.05
C SER A 30 -29.05 2.96 -0.32
N PRO A 31 -30.32 3.40 -0.35
CA PRO A 31 -30.99 3.76 -1.60
C PRO A 31 -30.29 4.96 -2.28
N GLN A 32 -30.21 4.90 -3.61
CA GLN A 32 -29.69 6.00 -4.42
C GLN A 32 -30.62 7.23 -4.35
N PRO A 33 -30.08 8.45 -4.24
CA PRO A 33 -30.87 9.67 -4.37
C PRO A 33 -31.47 9.77 -5.79
N VAL A 34 -32.76 10.05 -5.89
CA VAL A 34 -33.43 10.31 -7.19
C VAL A 34 -33.48 11.83 -7.42
N PRO A 35 -32.87 12.35 -8.50
CA PRO A 35 -32.91 13.78 -8.78
C PRO A 35 -34.33 14.24 -9.18
N PRO A 36 -34.75 15.47 -8.81
CA PRO A 36 -36.06 16.00 -9.20
C PRO A 36 -36.15 16.22 -10.73
N PRO A 37 -37.28 15.88 -11.40
CA PRO A 37 -37.40 15.93 -12.86
C PRO A 37 -37.16 17.32 -13.47
N GLN A 38 -37.40 18.38 -12.70
CA GLN A 38 -37.23 19.77 -13.11
C GLN A 38 -35.76 20.26 -13.09
N TRP A 39 -34.83 19.48 -12.51
CA TRP A 39 -33.42 19.87 -12.45
C TRP A 39 -32.68 19.40 -13.70
N GLN A 40 -32.82 20.16 -14.79
CA GLN A 40 -32.18 19.90 -16.08
C GLN A 40 -31.22 21.06 -16.38
N SER A 41 -30.02 20.98 -15.84
CA SER A 41 -28.95 21.97 -16.02
C SER A 41 -27.60 21.27 -16.19
N GLY A 42 -26.56 21.98 -16.63
CA GLY A 42 -25.20 21.42 -16.68
C GLY A 42 -24.73 20.88 -15.32
N SER A 43 -25.14 21.53 -14.22
CA SER A 43 -24.88 21.04 -12.85
C SER A 43 -25.62 19.75 -12.53
N ALA A 44 -26.82 19.53 -13.07
CA ALA A 44 -27.56 18.29 -12.90
C ALA A 44 -26.93 17.13 -13.66
N THR A 45 -26.41 17.38 -14.88
CA THR A 45 -25.62 16.40 -15.64
C THR A 45 -24.36 16.02 -14.89
N ALA A 46 -23.62 16.99 -14.35
CA ALA A 46 -22.43 16.74 -13.54
C ALA A 46 -22.76 15.92 -12.27
N ALA A 47 -23.81 16.29 -11.53
CA ALA A 47 -24.24 15.56 -10.35
C ALA A 47 -24.68 14.11 -10.66
N THR A 48 -25.30 13.88 -11.83
CA THR A 48 -25.67 12.54 -12.28
C THR A 48 -24.44 11.70 -12.60
N ALA A 49 -23.44 12.29 -13.27
CA ALA A 49 -22.18 11.60 -13.57
C ALA A 49 -21.43 11.20 -12.29
N VAL A 50 -21.30 12.13 -11.33
CA VAL A 50 -20.69 11.85 -10.02
C VAL A 50 -21.48 10.78 -9.25
N SER A 51 -22.81 10.82 -9.29
CA SER A 51 -23.65 9.80 -8.63
C SER A 51 -23.43 8.42 -9.23
N ALA A 52 -23.27 8.32 -10.55
CA ALA A 52 -22.96 7.06 -11.23
C ALA A 52 -21.57 6.53 -10.86
N GLU A 53 -20.58 7.43 -10.72
CA GLU A 53 -19.23 7.07 -10.29
C GLU A 53 -19.22 6.52 -8.85
N ILE A 54 -19.89 7.20 -7.91
CA ILE A 54 -20.04 6.74 -6.53
C ILE A 54 -20.72 5.36 -6.49
N SER A 55 -21.75 5.14 -7.32
CA SER A 55 -22.41 3.83 -7.45
C SER A 55 -21.46 2.73 -7.93
N ALA A 56 -20.63 3.04 -8.93
CA ALA A 56 -19.64 2.11 -9.43
C ALA A 56 -18.60 1.77 -8.35
N GLN A 57 -18.11 2.79 -7.63
CA GLN A 57 -17.19 2.61 -6.50
C GLN A 57 -17.79 1.75 -5.39
N HIS A 58 -19.04 2.00 -5.00
CA HIS A 58 -19.77 1.15 -4.04
C HIS A 58 -19.86 -0.31 -4.51
N GLY A 59 -20.10 -0.54 -5.80
CA GLY A 59 -20.10 -1.87 -6.40
C GLY A 59 -18.74 -2.57 -6.25
N THR A 60 -17.65 -1.87 -6.56
CA THR A 60 -16.28 -2.37 -6.41
C THR A 60 -15.96 -2.68 -4.95
N PHE A 61 -16.27 -1.78 -4.01
CA PHE A 61 -16.05 -2.03 -2.57
C PHE A 61 -16.84 -3.24 -2.07
N ALA A 62 -18.08 -3.40 -2.52
CA ALA A 62 -18.92 -4.53 -2.13
C ALA A 62 -18.34 -5.86 -2.64
N ALA A 63 -17.91 -5.92 -3.90
CA ALA A 63 -17.27 -7.09 -4.49
C ALA A 63 -15.96 -7.45 -3.77
N LEU A 64 -15.15 -6.44 -3.45
CA LEU A 64 -13.90 -6.64 -2.73
C LEU A 64 -14.11 -7.14 -1.30
N GLY A 65 -15.11 -6.57 -0.63
CA GLY A 65 -15.53 -7.03 0.68
C GLY A 65 -16.00 -8.49 0.65
N ASP A 66 -16.73 -8.91 -0.39
CA ASP A 66 -17.13 -10.30 -0.58
C ASP A 66 -15.92 -11.21 -0.81
N GLN A 67 -14.98 -10.82 -1.66
CA GLN A 67 -13.76 -11.58 -1.92
C GLN A 67 -12.90 -11.74 -0.66
N THR A 68 -12.70 -10.65 0.10
CA THR A 68 -11.92 -10.67 1.35
C THR A 68 -12.57 -11.59 2.39
N ARG A 69 -13.90 -11.56 2.52
CA ARG A 69 -14.63 -12.47 3.42
C ARG A 69 -14.43 -13.94 3.04
N THR A 70 -14.48 -14.26 1.75
CA THR A 70 -14.20 -15.62 1.26
C THR A 70 -12.78 -16.06 1.62
N LEU A 71 -11.77 -15.21 1.38
CA LEU A 71 -10.38 -15.51 1.70
C LEU A 71 -10.14 -15.74 3.20
N VAL A 72 -10.80 -14.96 4.07
CA VAL A 72 -10.75 -15.16 5.52
C VAL A 72 -11.41 -16.49 5.91
N ALA A 73 -12.55 -16.83 5.31
CA ALA A 73 -13.22 -18.11 5.56
C ALA A 73 -12.39 -19.33 5.10
N GLU A 74 -11.70 -19.22 3.96
CA GLU A 74 -10.74 -20.22 3.49
C GLU A 74 -9.58 -20.39 4.48
N ALA A 75 -8.95 -19.28 4.91
CA ALA A 75 -7.86 -19.31 5.88
C ALA A 75 -8.29 -19.95 7.22
N ASN A 76 -9.51 -19.65 7.68
CA ASN A 76 -10.07 -20.26 8.89
C ASN A 76 -10.24 -21.78 8.74
N THR A 77 -10.65 -22.25 7.56
CA THR A 77 -10.77 -23.69 7.26
C THR A 77 -9.39 -24.36 7.28
N GLU A 78 -8.38 -23.75 6.65
CA GLU A 78 -7.01 -24.26 6.65
C GLU A 78 -6.42 -24.35 8.06
N SER A 79 -6.69 -23.36 8.92
CA SER A 79 -6.26 -23.39 10.33
C SER A 79 -6.87 -24.59 11.08
N MET A 80 -8.19 -24.80 10.95
CA MET A 80 -8.87 -25.93 11.57
C MET A 80 -8.34 -27.28 11.06
N ASP A 81 -8.06 -27.39 9.76
CA ASP A 81 -7.50 -28.59 9.14
C ASP A 81 -6.08 -28.89 9.64
N ALA A 82 -5.22 -27.89 9.69
CA ALA A 82 -3.86 -28.03 10.18
C ALA A 82 -3.83 -28.44 11.66
N GLN A 83 -4.71 -27.86 12.49
CA GLN A 83 -4.86 -28.26 13.89
C GLN A 83 -5.35 -29.71 14.04
N ARG A 84 -6.35 -30.13 13.26
CA ARG A 84 -6.81 -31.53 13.26
C ARG A 84 -5.70 -32.49 12.89
N ARG A 85 -4.87 -32.16 11.89
CA ARG A 85 -3.73 -32.99 11.47
C ARG A 85 -2.66 -33.07 12.54
N LEU A 86 -2.27 -31.97 13.18
CA LEU A 86 -1.32 -32.00 14.30
C LEU A 86 -1.85 -32.80 15.49
N GLY A 87 -3.15 -32.70 15.79
CA GLY A 87 -3.80 -33.54 16.81
C GLY A 87 -3.70 -35.03 16.47
N GLY A 88 -3.90 -35.40 15.20
CA GLY A 88 -3.68 -36.75 14.70
C GLY A 88 -2.24 -37.24 14.90
N ILE A 89 -1.25 -36.47 14.46
CA ILE A 89 0.18 -36.79 14.62
C ILE A 89 0.55 -37.00 16.08
N ARG A 90 0.01 -36.18 16.99
CA ARG A 90 0.23 -36.33 18.44
C ARG A 90 -0.36 -37.64 18.97
N ASN A 91 -1.58 -37.99 18.57
CA ASN A 91 -2.21 -39.25 19.00
C ASN A 91 -1.45 -40.47 18.46
N GLU A 92 -0.96 -40.38 17.22
CA GLU A 92 -0.12 -41.43 16.64
C GLU A 92 1.22 -41.55 17.38
N TRP A 93 1.83 -40.42 17.77
CA TRP A 93 3.03 -40.43 18.61
C TRP A 93 2.81 -41.07 19.98
N GLU A 94 1.68 -40.81 20.65
CA GLU A 94 1.32 -41.49 21.90
C GLU A 94 1.12 -42.99 21.72
N THR A 95 0.57 -43.39 20.57
CA THR A 95 0.41 -44.80 20.19
C THR A 95 1.77 -45.47 19.98
N ASP A 96 2.67 -44.81 19.23
CA ASP A 96 4.05 -45.28 18.98
C ASP A 96 4.81 -45.43 20.31
N LYS A 97 4.71 -44.44 21.21
CA LYS A 97 5.30 -44.49 22.55
C LYS A 97 4.80 -45.68 23.35
N THR A 98 3.49 -45.92 23.36
CA THR A 98 2.87 -47.00 24.13
C THR A 98 3.31 -48.36 23.60
N ALA A 99 3.21 -48.58 22.28
CA ALA A 99 3.59 -49.83 21.64
C ALA A 99 5.07 -50.16 21.84
N LEU A 100 5.96 -49.19 21.62
CA LEU A 100 7.40 -49.38 21.75
C LEU A 100 7.85 -49.45 23.22
N SER A 101 7.10 -48.87 24.16
CA SER A 101 7.43 -48.96 25.59
C SER A 101 7.07 -50.29 26.24
N ALA A 102 6.15 -51.05 25.63
CA ALA A 102 5.84 -52.41 26.04
C ALA A 102 6.95 -53.43 25.69
N MET A 103 7.88 -53.07 24.81
CA MET A 103 8.99 -53.93 24.42
C MET A 103 10.14 -53.90 25.45
N PRO A 104 10.88 -55.01 25.64
CA PRO A 104 12.10 -55.04 26.44
C PRO A 104 13.09 -53.97 25.97
N ARG A 105 13.83 -53.36 26.91
CA ARG A 105 14.79 -52.31 26.58
C ARG A 105 16.01 -52.90 25.87
N THR A 106 16.12 -52.65 24.57
CA THR A 106 17.22 -53.07 23.71
C THR A 106 17.66 -51.89 22.83
N PRO A 107 18.87 -51.90 22.27
CA PRO A 107 19.30 -50.89 21.29
C PRO A 107 18.34 -50.76 20.10
N ASP A 108 17.76 -51.87 19.63
CA ASP A 108 16.80 -51.86 18.52
C ASP A 108 15.50 -51.13 18.87
N ARG A 109 14.99 -51.32 20.10
CA ARG A 109 13.83 -50.57 20.61
C ARG A 109 14.15 -49.08 20.69
N ASP A 110 15.30 -48.72 21.25
CA ASP A 110 15.69 -47.31 21.42
C ASP A 110 15.86 -46.64 20.04
N GLY A 111 16.43 -47.34 19.06
CA GLY A 111 16.49 -46.89 17.66
C GLY A 111 15.12 -46.72 17.01
N ALA A 112 14.19 -47.65 17.22
CA ALA A 112 12.83 -47.56 16.71
C ALA A 112 12.06 -46.34 17.29
N ILE A 113 12.24 -46.04 18.58
CA ILE A 113 11.65 -44.86 19.23
C ILE A 113 12.18 -43.56 18.61
N ILE A 114 13.49 -43.49 18.35
CA ILE A 114 14.11 -42.31 17.73
C ILE A 114 13.58 -42.13 16.30
N ALA A 115 13.54 -43.19 15.50
CA ALA A 115 13.06 -43.14 14.12
C ALA A 115 11.57 -42.77 14.04
N ALA A 116 10.73 -43.31 14.92
CA ALA A 116 9.32 -42.92 15.03
C ALA A 116 9.19 -41.43 15.40
N GLY A 117 9.93 -40.98 16.43
CA GLY A 117 9.91 -39.59 16.86
C GLY A 117 10.34 -38.61 15.75
N GLN A 118 11.40 -38.91 15.02
CA GLN A 118 11.86 -38.11 13.88
C GLN A 118 10.80 -38.01 12.79
N ARG A 119 10.11 -39.12 12.48
CA ARG A 119 9.02 -39.14 11.50
C ARG A 119 7.89 -38.19 11.90
N ARG A 120 7.44 -38.24 13.16
CA ARG A 120 6.37 -37.37 13.67
C ARG A 120 6.75 -35.89 13.64
N VAL A 121 8.01 -35.57 13.94
CA VAL A 121 8.52 -34.21 13.82
C VAL A 121 8.49 -33.71 12.38
N LEU A 122 8.91 -34.54 11.42
CA LEU A 122 8.89 -34.17 10.00
C LEU A 122 7.46 -33.99 9.47
N GLU A 123 6.54 -34.88 9.86
CA GLU A 123 5.11 -34.75 9.52
C GLU A 123 4.52 -33.44 10.06
N ALA A 124 4.82 -33.11 11.32
CA ALA A 124 4.35 -31.87 11.93
C ALA A 124 4.96 -30.62 11.28
N ALA A 125 6.25 -30.65 10.95
CA ALA A 125 6.92 -29.57 10.22
C ALA A 125 6.26 -29.33 8.86
N ASN A 126 5.93 -30.40 8.12
CA ASN A 126 5.24 -30.29 6.84
C ASN A 126 3.83 -29.68 6.97
N VAL A 127 3.08 -30.02 8.03
CA VAL A 127 1.77 -29.40 8.30
C VAL A 127 1.91 -27.91 8.55
N VAL A 128 2.87 -27.49 9.40
CA VAL A 128 3.09 -26.07 9.70
C VAL A 128 3.55 -25.30 8.45
N GLN A 129 4.48 -25.86 7.67
CA GLN A 129 4.95 -25.22 6.44
C GLN A 129 3.82 -25.05 5.42
N THR A 130 3.02 -26.09 5.19
CA THR A 130 1.88 -26.03 4.27
C THR A 130 0.88 -24.95 4.71
N ALA A 131 0.57 -24.89 6.01
CA ALA A 131 -0.32 -23.86 6.54
C ALA A 131 0.25 -22.45 6.34
N ALA A 132 1.55 -22.25 6.61
CA ALA A 132 2.22 -20.97 6.39
C ALA A 132 2.15 -20.50 4.93
N GLU A 133 2.40 -21.41 3.97
CA GLU A 133 2.30 -21.12 2.54
C GLU A 133 0.87 -20.73 2.13
N ARG A 134 -0.15 -21.40 2.68
CA ARG A 134 -1.57 -21.08 2.44
C ARG A 134 -1.94 -19.72 3.02
N PHE A 135 -1.47 -19.40 4.23
CA PHE A 135 -1.71 -18.09 4.83
C PHE A 135 -1.03 -16.96 4.07
N ASP A 136 0.21 -17.14 3.60
CA ASP A 136 0.87 -16.12 2.78
C ASP A 136 0.17 -15.93 1.43
N GLN A 137 -0.29 -17.01 0.78
CA GLN A 137 -1.11 -16.92 -0.43
C GLN A 137 -2.41 -16.14 -0.19
N ALA A 138 -3.12 -16.43 0.90
CA ALA A 138 -4.34 -15.70 1.26
C ALA A 138 -4.05 -14.22 1.54
N ALA A 139 -3.00 -13.93 2.31
CA ALA A 139 -2.56 -12.56 2.59
C ALA A 139 -2.15 -11.81 1.30
N GLY A 140 -1.47 -12.48 0.37
CA GLY A 140 -1.11 -11.92 -0.93
C GLY A 140 -2.33 -11.64 -1.83
N LYS A 141 -3.38 -12.47 -1.76
CA LYS A 141 -4.65 -12.20 -2.43
C LYS A 141 -5.37 -11.01 -1.80
N VAL A 142 -5.41 -10.91 -0.47
CA VAL A 142 -5.98 -9.74 0.23
C VAL A 142 -5.21 -8.46 -0.13
N ARG A 143 -3.87 -8.48 -0.10
CA ARG A 143 -3.05 -7.32 -0.48
C ARG A 143 -3.35 -6.83 -1.90
N ARG A 144 -3.45 -7.75 -2.87
CA ARG A 144 -3.80 -7.42 -4.26
C ARG A 144 -5.21 -6.85 -4.38
N ALA A 145 -6.17 -7.51 -3.75
CA ALA A 145 -7.54 -7.02 -3.66
C ALA A 145 -7.57 -5.58 -3.09
N THR A 146 -6.90 -5.32 -1.96
CA THR A 146 -6.87 -3.98 -1.37
C THR A 146 -6.13 -2.96 -2.21
N ALA A 147 -5.16 -3.36 -3.05
CA ALA A 147 -4.49 -2.45 -3.97
C ALA A 147 -5.41 -1.99 -5.12
N GLU A 148 -6.45 -2.77 -5.44
CA GLU A 148 -7.48 -2.44 -6.42
C GLU A 148 -8.61 -1.57 -5.84
N LEU A 149 -8.55 -1.23 -4.53
CA LEU A 149 -9.51 -0.30 -3.95
C LEU A 149 -9.45 1.03 -4.71
N PRO A 150 -10.60 1.55 -5.18
CA PRO A 150 -10.71 2.94 -5.55
C PRO A 150 -10.24 3.75 -4.34
N HIS A 151 -9.11 4.43 -4.48
CA HIS A 151 -8.68 5.37 -3.47
C HIS A 151 -9.67 6.53 -3.59
N PRO A 152 -10.45 6.86 -2.54
CA PRO A 152 -11.35 8.00 -2.62
C PRO A 152 -10.51 9.20 -3.01
N LEU A 153 -10.80 9.73 -4.20
CA LEU A 153 -10.21 10.96 -4.70
C LEU A 153 -10.42 11.99 -3.59
N ALA A 154 -9.34 12.61 -3.11
CA ALA A 154 -9.49 13.77 -2.25
C ALA A 154 -10.43 14.73 -2.99
N HIS A 155 -11.62 14.96 -2.45
CA HIS A 155 -12.46 16.04 -2.93
C HIS A 155 -11.70 17.33 -2.62
N VAL A 156 -11.12 17.92 -3.67
CA VAL A 156 -10.55 19.24 -3.57
C VAL A 156 -11.72 20.19 -3.63
N ASP A 157 -12.07 20.81 -2.50
CA ASP A 157 -12.81 22.06 -2.54
C ASP A 157 -11.92 23.06 -3.30
N PRO A 158 -12.35 23.59 -4.45
CA PRO A 158 -11.57 24.60 -5.14
C PRO A 158 -11.34 25.77 -4.19
N LYS A 159 -10.09 26.03 -3.82
CA LYS A 159 -9.76 27.31 -3.18
C LYS A 159 -10.18 28.42 -4.15
N PRO A 160 -10.93 29.44 -3.70
CA PRO A 160 -11.30 30.54 -4.58
C PRO A 160 -10.04 31.17 -5.18
N PRO A 161 -10.08 31.62 -6.44
CA PRO A 161 -8.92 32.23 -7.07
C PRO A 161 -8.46 33.45 -6.25
N PRO A 162 -7.14 33.68 -6.13
CA PRO A 162 -6.62 34.88 -5.50
C PRO A 162 -7.13 36.13 -6.22
N ASN A 163 -7.27 37.22 -5.48
CA ASN A 163 -7.75 38.48 -6.03
C ASN A 163 -6.70 39.00 -7.04
N PRO A 164 -7.08 39.34 -8.29
CA PRO A 164 -6.15 39.87 -9.30
C PRO A 164 -5.44 41.18 -8.89
N ALA A 165 -5.87 41.84 -7.81
CA ALA A 165 -5.19 42.99 -7.22
C ALA A 165 -3.92 42.62 -6.42
N ASP A 166 -3.72 41.35 -6.07
CA ASP A 166 -2.54 40.85 -5.36
C ASP A 166 -1.43 40.49 -6.38
N ALA A 167 -0.91 41.51 -7.04
CA ALA A 167 -0.03 41.42 -8.21
C ALA A 167 1.41 40.93 -7.94
N ASP A 168 1.63 40.00 -7.00
CA ASP A 168 2.98 39.46 -6.71
C ASP A 168 3.02 37.93 -6.52
N VAL A 169 2.02 37.19 -7.02
CA VAL A 169 2.05 35.72 -6.99
C VAL A 169 2.80 35.20 -8.21
N ARG A 170 4.00 34.65 -7.97
CA ARG A 170 4.91 34.00 -8.93
C ARG A 170 4.33 32.64 -9.40
N PRO A 171 4.95 31.92 -10.37
CA PRO A 171 4.28 31.11 -11.38
C PRO A 171 3.41 29.97 -10.81
N TYR A 172 2.17 29.92 -11.30
CA TYR A 172 1.13 28.96 -10.97
C TYR A 172 1.42 27.59 -11.58
N ALA A 173 1.54 26.54 -10.75
CA ALA A 173 1.76 25.16 -11.16
C ALA A 173 0.60 24.25 -10.70
N CYS A 174 0.23 23.27 -11.52
CA CYS A 174 -0.86 22.32 -11.22
C CYS A 174 -0.31 20.90 -11.07
N TYR A 175 -0.71 20.18 -10.01
CA TYR A 175 -0.40 18.75 -9.85
C TYR A 175 -1.64 17.89 -10.11
N LEU A 176 -1.54 16.86 -10.95
CA LEU A 176 -2.69 16.03 -11.38
C LEU A 176 -2.83 14.70 -10.62
N GLY A 177 -1.84 14.30 -9.80
CA GLY A 177 -1.84 12.94 -9.24
C GLY A 177 -1.26 11.93 -10.24
N SER A 178 -2.06 11.53 -11.22
CA SER A 178 -1.70 10.58 -12.30
C SER A 178 -1.90 11.19 -13.69
N LYS A 179 -1.32 10.58 -14.72
CA LYS A 179 -1.53 10.98 -16.13
C LYS A 179 -3.00 10.93 -16.57
N ASP A 180 -3.79 10.05 -15.98
CA ASP A 180 -5.15 9.73 -16.42
C ASP A 180 -6.24 10.47 -15.62
N ASN A 181 -5.88 11.35 -14.67
CA ASN A 181 -6.82 11.99 -13.74
C ASN A 181 -7.60 13.20 -14.33
N ASP A 182 -8.19 13.06 -15.52
CA ASP A 182 -9.11 13.99 -16.22
C ASP A 182 -8.70 15.49 -16.32
N PRO A 183 -9.22 16.28 -17.27
CA PRO A 183 -8.86 17.69 -17.39
C PRO A 183 -9.43 18.49 -16.21
N VAL A 184 -8.61 18.74 -15.19
CA VAL A 184 -8.90 19.81 -14.22
C VAL A 184 -8.86 21.12 -14.99
N LYS A 185 -10.03 21.75 -15.16
CA LYS A 185 -10.12 23.11 -15.69
C LYS A 185 -9.35 24.03 -14.73
N ILE A 186 -8.34 24.71 -15.29
CA ILE A 186 -7.35 25.57 -14.61
C ILE A 186 -7.94 26.37 -13.45
N CYS A 187 -7.21 26.38 -12.34
CA CYS A 187 -7.41 27.36 -11.27
C CYS A 187 -6.49 28.57 -11.51
N GLY A 188 -7.08 29.78 -11.48
CA GLY A 188 -6.36 31.04 -11.68
C GLY A 188 -6.45 31.59 -13.11
N PRO A 189 -5.98 32.83 -13.35
CA PRO A 189 -5.99 33.42 -14.69
C PRO A 189 -5.17 32.58 -15.66
N THR A 190 -5.76 32.25 -16.80
CA THR A 190 -5.21 31.41 -17.87
C THR A 190 -3.97 32.05 -18.52
N PRO A 191 -2.89 31.29 -18.86
CA PRO A 191 -2.65 29.86 -18.63
C PRO A 191 -1.63 29.52 -17.53
N ALA A 192 -1.69 28.28 -16.98
CA ALA A 192 -0.68 27.74 -16.06
C ALA A 192 0.67 27.52 -16.76
N LEU A 193 1.77 27.65 -16.03
CA LEU A 193 3.13 27.55 -16.59
C LEU A 193 3.67 26.12 -16.61
N HIS A 194 3.34 25.33 -15.60
CA HIS A 194 3.80 23.93 -15.49
C HIS A 194 2.68 23.02 -14.99
N THR A 195 2.68 21.78 -15.49
CA THR A 195 1.82 20.70 -15.00
C THR A 195 2.68 19.52 -14.55
N TRP A 196 2.40 19.02 -13.34
CA TRP A 196 3.07 17.87 -12.74
C TRP A 196 2.11 16.67 -12.67
N TYR A 197 2.60 15.47 -12.94
CA TYR A 197 1.83 14.22 -12.80
C TYR A 197 2.75 13.03 -12.58
N VAL A 198 2.16 11.90 -12.15
CA VAL A 198 2.87 10.62 -12.08
C VAL A 198 2.43 9.72 -13.24
N ASP A 199 3.41 9.23 -14.01
CA ASP A 199 3.21 8.27 -15.11
C ASP A 199 3.97 6.99 -14.77
N ASN A 200 3.26 5.90 -14.49
CA ASN A 200 3.85 4.60 -14.16
C ASN A 200 4.93 4.69 -13.05
N GLY A 201 4.64 5.44 -11.98
CA GLY A 201 5.57 5.64 -10.85
C GLY A 201 6.71 6.63 -11.10
N ARG A 202 6.79 7.24 -12.29
CA ARG A 202 7.72 8.33 -12.60
C ARG A 202 7.07 9.69 -12.38
N PHE A 203 7.78 10.60 -11.73
CA PHE A 203 7.41 12.01 -11.72
C PHE A 203 7.66 12.62 -13.09
N VAL A 204 6.68 13.37 -13.60
CA VAL A 204 6.76 14.10 -14.86
C VAL A 204 6.30 15.54 -14.65
N GLN A 205 7.11 16.48 -15.15
CA GLN A 205 6.74 17.88 -15.33
C GLN A 205 6.71 18.19 -16.82
N ILE A 206 5.65 18.85 -17.26
CA ILE A 206 5.54 19.43 -18.60
C ILE A 206 5.36 20.94 -18.53
N GLU A 207 5.74 21.62 -19.61
CA GLU A 207 5.40 23.01 -19.86
C GLU A 207 3.91 23.13 -20.25
N GLY A 208 3.22 24.09 -19.65
CA GLY A 208 1.82 24.39 -19.93
C GLY A 208 0.79 23.68 -19.04
N ASP A 209 -0.47 23.81 -19.40
CA ASP A 209 -1.66 23.48 -18.60
C ASP A 209 -2.31 22.13 -18.95
N LYS A 210 -1.81 21.43 -19.98
CA LYS A 210 -2.44 20.23 -20.53
C LYS A 210 -1.43 19.13 -20.85
N VAL A 211 -1.72 17.94 -20.34
CA VAL A 211 -1.03 16.71 -20.72
C VAL A 211 -1.50 16.31 -22.13
N THR A 212 -0.64 16.58 -23.12
CA THR A 212 -0.86 16.18 -24.52
C THR A 212 0.34 15.38 -25.00
N PRO A 213 0.20 14.53 -26.04
CA PRO A 213 1.34 13.81 -26.61
C PRO A 213 2.46 14.74 -27.14
N GLN A 214 2.15 16.01 -27.39
CA GLN A 214 3.09 17.03 -27.87
C GLN A 214 3.61 17.95 -26.76
N ALA A 215 3.17 17.77 -25.50
CA ALA A 215 3.61 18.59 -24.40
C ALA A 215 5.13 18.42 -24.18
N LYS A 216 5.83 19.55 -23.99
CA LYS A 216 7.26 19.53 -23.74
C LYS A 216 7.52 19.06 -22.31
N VAL A 217 8.15 17.91 -22.17
CA VAL A 217 8.60 17.38 -20.87
C VAL A 217 9.84 18.16 -20.42
N GLU A 218 9.76 18.76 -19.25
CA GLU A 218 10.88 19.49 -18.63
C GLU A 218 11.60 18.65 -17.59
N ILE A 219 10.86 17.81 -16.84
CA ILE A 219 11.42 16.90 -15.85
C ILE A 219 10.80 15.52 -16.03
N SER A 220 11.63 14.48 -15.98
CA SER A 220 11.17 13.10 -15.83
C SER A 220 12.12 12.34 -14.91
N ALA A 221 11.62 11.88 -13.77
CA ALA A 221 12.41 11.17 -12.77
C ALA A 221 11.68 9.91 -12.27
N GLY A 222 12.37 8.79 -12.27
CA GLY A 222 11.96 7.54 -11.66
C GLY A 222 12.35 7.49 -10.18
N PRO A 223 11.85 6.48 -9.43
CA PRO A 223 12.18 6.36 -8.01
C PRO A 223 13.69 6.22 -7.78
N GLY A 224 14.22 7.04 -6.89
CA GLY A 224 15.65 7.16 -6.63
C GLY A 224 16.43 7.96 -7.68
N GLU A 225 15.77 8.70 -8.56
CA GLU A 225 16.40 9.62 -9.52
C GLU A 225 16.31 11.08 -9.07
N ILE A 226 17.30 11.89 -9.47
CA ILE A 226 17.28 13.34 -9.27
C ILE A 226 16.27 13.95 -10.24
N MET A 227 15.32 14.70 -9.71
CA MET A 227 14.39 15.53 -10.49
C MET A 227 15.09 16.80 -10.98
N GLU A 228 15.78 17.47 -10.07
CA GLU A 228 16.39 18.77 -10.32
C GLU A 228 17.59 18.97 -9.41
N THR A 229 18.61 19.66 -9.94
CA THR A 229 19.79 20.07 -9.17
C THR A 229 19.83 21.58 -9.12
N ILE A 230 19.75 22.14 -7.91
CA ILE A 230 19.81 23.57 -7.70
C ILE A 230 21.26 23.94 -7.39
N THR A 231 21.83 24.76 -8.26
CA THR A 231 23.22 25.20 -8.16
C THR A 231 23.25 26.63 -7.63
N ASN A 232 24.12 26.89 -6.67
CA ASN A 232 24.34 28.24 -6.16
C ASN A 232 25.08 29.13 -7.20
N PRO A 233 25.14 30.45 -7.00
CA PRO A 233 25.82 31.36 -7.94
C PRO A 233 27.32 31.06 -8.15
N ALA A 234 27.94 30.28 -7.27
CA ALA A 234 29.33 29.83 -7.38
C ALA A 234 29.49 28.52 -8.17
N GLY A 235 28.42 28.00 -8.78
CA GLY A 235 28.45 26.77 -9.57
C GLY A 235 28.48 25.48 -8.75
N LYS A 236 28.29 25.56 -7.41
CA LYS A 236 28.21 24.38 -6.55
C LYS A 236 26.76 23.95 -6.33
N VAL A 237 26.51 22.65 -6.35
CA VAL A 237 25.19 22.09 -6.02
C VAL A 237 24.86 22.42 -4.57
N GLY A 238 23.80 23.20 -4.37
CA GLY A 238 23.30 23.60 -3.07
C GLY A 238 22.17 22.70 -2.57
N GLU A 239 21.28 22.28 -3.47
CA GLU A 239 20.15 21.39 -3.16
C GLU A 239 19.94 20.39 -4.29
N VAL A 240 19.55 19.17 -3.95
CA VAL A 240 19.03 18.18 -4.91
C VAL A 240 17.57 17.85 -4.59
N ARG A 241 16.73 17.83 -5.63
CA ARG A 241 15.36 17.33 -5.56
C ARG A 241 15.32 15.90 -6.05
N VAL A 242 14.77 14.99 -5.27
CA VAL A 242 14.83 13.55 -5.54
C VAL A 242 13.43 12.96 -5.48
N TRP A 243 13.07 12.19 -6.50
CA TRP A 243 11.82 11.42 -6.51
C TRP A 243 12.05 10.06 -5.85
N LEU A 244 11.20 9.66 -4.91
CA LEU A 244 11.28 8.39 -4.19
C LEU A 244 10.00 7.56 -4.37
N SER A 245 10.12 6.25 -4.16
CA SER A 245 8.97 5.33 -4.16
C SER A 245 8.09 5.44 -2.92
N GLY A 246 8.50 6.24 -1.93
CA GLY A 246 7.81 6.44 -0.66
C GLY A 246 8.56 7.45 0.22
N PRO A 247 8.12 7.64 1.48
CA PRO A 247 8.76 8.56 2.41
C PRO A 247 10.26 8.27 2.57
N PRO A 248 11.11 9.30 2.73
CA PRO A 248 12.56 9.13 2.81
C PRO A 248 12.97 8.35 4.05
N SER A 249 13.90 7.41 3.86
CA SER A 249 14.57 6.68 4.94
C SER A 249 15.85 7.40 5.41
N PRO A 250 16.42 7.03 6.56
CA PRO A 250 17.74 7.53 6.97
C PRO A 250 18.84 7.25 5.93
N GLN A 251 18.75 6.15 5.19
CA GLN A 251 19.71 5.80 4.14
C GLN A 251 19.59 6.73 2.92
N ASP A 252 18.37 7.15 2.57
CA ASP A 252 18.15 8.13 1.52
C ASP A 252 18.78 9.48 1.90
N PHE A 253 18.64 9.87 3.16
CA PHE A 253 19.25 11.08 3.67
C PHE A 253 20.78 11.04 3.57
N GLU A 254 21.42 9.97 4.05
CA GLU A 254 22.88 9.79 3.97
C GLU A 254 23.39 9.80 2.52
N LYS A 255 22.70 9.06 1.64
CA LYS A 255 23.02 8.99 0.21
C LYS A 255 22.95 10.35 -0.47
N TRP A 256 21.85 11.08 -0.28
CA TRP A 256 21.56 12.26 -1.10
C TRP A 256 22.15 13.55 -0.55
N THR A 257 22.43 13.63 0.75
CA THR A 257 23.19 14.77 1.31
C THR A 257 24.68 14.68 1.03
N GLU A 258 25.18 13.54 0.54
CA GLU A 258 26.60 13.32 0.23
C GLU A 258 27.49 13.61 1.45
N GLY A 259 27.12 13.05 2.60
CA GLY A 259 27.83 13.30 3.86
C GLY A 259 27.68 14.74 4.38
N GLY A 260 26.54 15.38 4.11
CA GLY A 260 26.22 16.74 4.58
C GLY A 260 26.83 17.87 3.74
N GLN A 261 27.12 17.63 2.46
CA GLN A 261 27.64 18.65 1.54
C GLN A 261 26.53 19.49 0.90
N ARG A 262 25.31 18.95 0.76
CA ARG A 262 24.17 19.61 0.10
C ARG A 262 22.85 19.35 0.80
N ASP A 263 21.92 20.27 0.60
CA ASP A 263 20.55 20.14 1.06
C ASP A 263 19.79 19.16 0.18
N VAL A 264 18.71 18.59 0.72
CA VAL A 264 17.91 17.57 0.03
C VAL A 264 16.43 17.90 0.13
N ASN A 265 15.72 17.59 -0.95
CA ASN A 265 14.29 17.79 -1.05
C ASN A 265 13.66 16.54 -1.66
N PHE A 266 13.09 15.70 -0.81
CA PHE A 266 12.51 14.42 -1.19
C PHE A 266 11.05 14.59 -1.55
N TRP A 267 10.67 13.99 -2.67
CA TRP A 267 9.32 14.00 -3.22
C TRP A 267 8.89 12.55 -3.43
N TRP A 268 7.66 12.21 -3.07
CA TRP A 268 7.10 10.87 -3.32
C TRP A 268 5.59 10.94 -3.49
N GLN A 269 5.00 9.94 -4.13
CA GLN A 269 3.54 9.83 -4.19
C GLN A 269 3.01 9.11 -2.95
N ASN A 270 2.10 9.75 -2.24
CA ASN A 270 1.35 9.14 -1.15
C ASN A 270 0.24 8.22 -1.70
N PRO A 271 -0.24 7.25 -0.91
CA PRO A 271 -1.36 6.39 -1.32
C PRO A 271 -2.65 7.13 -1.66
N ASP A 272 -2.86 8.33 -1.10
CA ASP A 272 -4.01 9.20 -1.39
C ASP A 272 -3.86 10.02 -2.69
N GLY A 273 -2.78 9.79 -3.43
CA GLY A 273 -2.44 10.49 -4.66
C GLY A 273 -1.76 11.85 -4.47
N SER A 274 -1.63 12.34 -3.23
CA SER A 274 -0.87 13.57 -2.94
C SER A 274 0.64 13.38 -3.11
N ILE A 275 1.39 14.46 -3.27
CA ILE A 275 2.86 14.42 -3.22
C ILE A 275 3.32 14.72 -1.81
N GLY A 276 3.95 13.76 -1.15
CA GLY A 276 4.71 14.03 0.05
C GLY A 276 5.99 14.78 -0.30
N VAL A 277 6.32 15.77 0.52
CA VAL A 277 7.53 16.59 0.39
C VAL A 277 8.24 16.62 1.74
N ASP A 278 9.54 16.37 1.73
CA ASP A 278 10.42 16.49 2.89
C ASP A 278 11.71 17.19 2.46
N ARG A 279 11.80 18.47 2.81
CA ARG A 279 12.95 19.32 2.55
C ARG A 279 13.78 19.46 3.81
N ARG A 280 15.07 19.16 3.72
CA ARG A 280 16.02 19.21 4.83
C ARG A 280 17.29 19.96 4.45
N TRP A 281 17.86 20.65 5.43
CA TRP A 281 19.23 21.13 5.35
C TRP A 281 20.19 19.94 5.36
N ARG A 282 21.40 20.16 4.85
CA ARG A 282 22.52 19.21 4.83
C ARG A 282 22.90 18.60 6.19
N ASP A 283 22.51 19.24 7.29
CA ASP A 283 22.72 18.76 8.67
C ASP A 283 21.57 17.86 9.18
N GLY A 284 20.53 17.64 8.37
CA GLY A 284 19.38 16.80 8.70
C GLY A 284 18.21 17.56 9.29
N LYS A 285 18.35 18.87 9.54
CA LYS A 285 17.27 19.69 10.04
C LYS A 285 16.16 19.83 9.00
N VAL A 286 14.94 19.45 9.38
CA VAL A 286 13.74 19.61 8.56
C VAL A 286 13.42 21.09 8.37
N ILE A 287 13.29 21.50 7.12
CA ILE A 287 12.86 22.84 6.69
C ILE A 287 11.35 22.84 6.49
N TYR A 288 10.86 21.84 5.76
CA TYR A 288 9.46 21.67 5.43
C TYR A 288 9.18 20.18 5.30
N GLN A 289 8.10 19.74 5.92
CA GLN A 289 7.57 18.40 5.74
C GLN A 289 6.05 18.50 5.63
N GLY A 290 5.49 17.98 4.55
CA GLY A 290 4.06 18.08 4.29
C GLY A 290 3.65 17.30 3.06
N SER A 291 2.41 17.52 2.63
CA SER A 291 1.87 16.90 1.42
C SER A 291 1.18 17.96 0.56
N ILE A 292 1.38 17.86 -0.75
CA ILE A 292 0.71 18.66 -1.77
C ILE A 292 -0.46 17.84 -2.30
N PRO A 293 -1.72 18.23 -2.05
CA PRO A 293 -2.86 17.50 -2.56
C PRO A 293 -2.87 17.54 -4.10
N PRO A 294 -3.49 16.54 -4.77
CA PRO A 294 -3.85 16.68 -6.17
C PRO A 294 -4.69 17.96 -6.38
N GLY A 295 -4.53 18.62 -7.52
CA GLY A 295 -5.27 19.83 -7.88
C GLY A 295 -4.47 21.12 -7.72
N PRO A 296 -5.16 22.27 -7.58
CA PRO A 296 -4.51 23.57 -7.49
C PRO A 296 -3.79 23.75 -6.16
N ASP A 297 -2.47 23.89 -6.23
CA ASP A 297 -1.67 24.38 -5.13
C ASP A 297 -1.12 25.76 -5.46
N TRP A 298 -1.43 26.72 -4.60
CA TRP A 298 -0.84 28.04 -4.68
C TRP A 298 0.44 27.92 -3.86
N GLY A 299 1.59 27.84 -4.53
CA GLY A 299 2.88 27.81 -3.84
C GLY A 299 2.97 28.95 -2.80
N PRO A 300 3.74 28.76 -1.72
CA PRO A 300 4.02 29.83 -0.77
C PRO A 300 4.82 30.98 -1.37
#